data_AF-A0A1A3PH96-F1
#
_entry.id   AF-A0A1A3PH96-F1
#
_cell.length_a   1.000
_cell.length_b   1.000
_cell.length_c   1.000
_cell.angle_alpha   90.00
_cell.angle_beta   90.00
_cell.angle_gamma   90.00
#
_symmetry.space_group_name_H-M   'P 1'
#
loop_
_entity.id
_entity.type
_entity.pdbx_description
1 polymer ?
#
loop_
_entity_poly.entity_id
_entity_poly.type
_entity_poly.pdbx_seq_one_letter_code
_entity_poly.pdbx_strand_id
1 'polypeptide(L)'
;MKVDPVALNNGSNDMLESVGEAALSFANHEDGLAEAAPGWVGSSQEALGQLAARWEARHGHHKLQVGNLGSHVAEAMLRFVTNEEEAARSLRSLSE
;
A
#
# COMPACT_ATOMS: atom_id res chain seq x y z
N MET A 1 -8.97 16.07 21.66
CA MET A 1 -8.57 15.94 20.25
C MET A 1 -9.79 15.46 19.47
N LYS A 2 -10.28 16.18 18.47
CA LYS A 2 -11.34 15.66 17.58
C LYS A 2 -10.65 14.90 16.46
N VAL A 3 -10.82 13.58 16.44
CA VAL A 3 -10.44 12.75 15.29
C VAL A 3 -11.49 12.99 14.21
N ASP A 4 -11.07 13.18 12.95
CA ASP A 4 -11.95 13.20 11.78
C ASP A 4 -11.82 11.85 11.06
N PRO A 5 -12.75 10.91 11.27
CA PRO A 5 -12.69 9.58 10.65
C PRO A 5 -12.81 9.65 9.13
N VAL A 6 -13.51 10.63 8.57
CA VAL A 6 -13.69 10.75 7.11
C VAL A 6 -12.37 11.15 6.46
N ALA A 7 -11.67 12.13 7.02
CA ALA A 7 -10.36 12.54 6.52
C ALA A 7 -9.34 11.40 6.61
N LEU A 8 -9.36 10.62 7.70
CA LEU A 8 -8.47 9.46 7.87
C LEU A 8 -8.81 8.32 6.88
N ASN A 9 -10.09 8.09 6.60
CA ASN A 9 -10.55 7.10 5.60
C ASN A 9 -9.98 7.44 4.23
N ASN A 10 -10.15 8.70 3.84
CA ASN A 10 -9.73 9.20 2.54
C ASN A 10 -8.20 9.07 2.40
N GLY A 11 -7.44 9.51 3.41
CA GLY A 11 -5.98 9.34 3.41
C GLY A 11 -5.52 7.88 3.31
N SER A 12 -6.22 6.94 3.97
CA SER A 12 -5.93 5.51 3.83
C SER A 12 -6.21 4.98 2.43
N ASN A 13 -7.31 5.43 1.81
CA ASN A 13 -7.67 5.05 0.45
C ASN A 13 -6.69 5.60 -0.57
N ASP A 14 -6.29 6.88 -0.45
CA ASP A 14 -5.29 7.51 -1.31
C ASP A 14 -3.95 6.74 -1.26
N MET A 15 -3.57 6.26 -0.07
CA MET A 15 -2.38 5.43 0.09
C MET A 15 -2.50 4.08 -0.62
N LEU A 16 -3.65 3.41 -0.51
CA LEU A 16 -3.89 2.13 -1.19
C LEU A 16 -3.95 2.30 -2.71
N GLU A 17 -4.57 3.37 -3.20
CA GLU A 17 -4.61 3.72 -4.63
C GLU A 17 -3.21 3.96 -5.18
N SER A 18 -2.41 4.78 -4.49
CA SER A 18 -1.02 5.06 -4.88
C SER A 18 -0.16 3.79 -4.95
N VAL A 19 -0.37 2.82 -4.05
CA VAL A 19 0.29 1.51 -4.13
C VAL A 19 -0.14 0.73 -5.37
N GLY A 20 -1.43 0.76 -5.70
CA GLY A 20 -1.98 0.12 -6.90
C GLY A 20 -1.37 0.71 -8.18
N GLU A 21 -1.34 2.03 -8.29
CA GLU A 21 -0.72 2.73 -9.43
C GLU A 21 0.77 2.42 -9.55
N ALA A 22 1.49 2.45 -8.43
CA ALA A 22 2.91 2.10 -8.39
C ALA A 22 3.13 0.64 -8.82
N ALA A 23 2.27 -0.30 -8.39
CA ALA A 23 2.36 -1.69 -8.79
C ALA A 23 2.21 -1.88 -10.31
N LEU A 24 1.28 -1.16 -10.94
CA LEU A 24 1.11 -1.16 -12.40
C LEU A 24 2.34 -0.58 -13.11
N SER A 25 2.88 0.54 -12.63
CA SER A 25 4.10 1.13 -13.17
C SER A 25 5.29 0.18 -13.08
N PHE A 26 5.43 -0.56 -11.97
CA PHE A 26 6.53 -1.51 -11.80
C PHE A 26 6.42 -2.71 -12.74
N ALA A 27 5.21 -3.24 -12.97
CA ALA A 27 4.98 -4.29 -13.96
C ALA A 27 5.41 -3.84 -15.36
N ASN A 28 5.04 -2.61 -15.76
CA ASN A 28 5.47 -2.06 -17.05
C ASN A 28 7.00 -1.94 -17.18
N HIS A 29 7.71 -1.63 -16.09
CA HIS A 29 9.18 -1.60 -16.09
C HIS A 29 9.78 -2.99 -16.24
N GLU A 30 9.21 -4.00 -15.57
CA GLU A 30 9.63 -5.40 -15.68
C GLU A 30 9.45 -5.92 -17.11
N ASP A 31 8.30 -5.62 -17.73
CA ASP A 31 8.03 -5.93 -19.14
C ASP A 31 9.06 -5.25 -20.06
N GLY A 32 9.33 -3.96 -19.87
CA GLY A 32 10.32 -3.24 -20.66
C GLY A 32 11.75 -3.79 -20.52
N LEU A 33 12.14 -4.25 -19.33
CA LEU A 33 13.43 -4.92 -19.11
C LEU A 33 13.48 -6.28 -19.81
N ALA A 34 12.38 -7.04 -19.77
CA ALA A 34 12.27 -8.32 -20.45
C ALA A 34 12.31 -8.17 -21.97
N GLU A 35 11.65 -7.16 -22.52
CA GLU A 35 11.68 -6.83 -23.96
C GLU A 35 13.06 -6.39 -24.44
N ALA A 36 13.85 -5.72 -23.60
CA ALA A 36 15.20 -5.30 -23.94
C ALA A 36 16.21 -6.46 -23.91
N ALA A 37 15.97 -7.49 -23.09
CA ALA A 37 16.93 -8.56 -22.82
C ALA A 37 17.43 -9.35 -24.05
N PRO A 38 16.61 -9.66 -25.08
CA PRO A 38 17.08 -10.36 -26.28
C PRO A 38 18.14 -9.59 -27.09
N GLY A 39 18.22 -8.27 -26.95
CA GLY A 39 19.23 -7.45 -27.65
C GLY A 39 20.61 -7.44 -26.97
N TRP A 40 20.73 -8.04 -25.78
CA TRP A 40 21.91 -7.96 -24.93
C TRP A 40 22.59 -9.34 -24.88
N VAL A 41 23.93 -9.37 -24.82
CA VAL A 41 24.70 -10.61 -24.90
C VAL A 41 25.81 -10.64 -23.86
N GLY A 42 26.07 -11.82 -23.30
CA GLY A 42 27.14 -12.03 -22.32
C GLY A 42 26.94 -11.23 -21.04
N SER A 43 28.00 -10.54 -20.59
CA SER A 43 28.00 -9.83 -19.30
C SER A 43 26.96 -8.72 -19.19
N SER A 44 26.56 -8.08 -20.30
CA SER A 44 25.51 -7.08 -20.27
C SER A 44 24.14 -7.71 -19.99
N GLN A 45 23.84 -8.86 -20.59
CA GLN A 45 22.62 -9.61 -20.34
C GLN A 45 22.53 -10.06 -18.88
N GLU A 46 23.65 -10.54 -18.31
CA GLU A 46 23.72 -10.89 -16.89
C GLU A 46 23.49 -9.68 -15.99
N ALA A 47 24.09 -8.52 -16.31
CA ALA A 47 23.89 -7.28 -15.56
C ALA A 47 22.44 -6.81 -15.62
N LEU A 48 21.76 -6.95 -16.76
CA LEU A 48 20.35 -6.63 -16.91
C LEU A 48 19.47 -7.55 -16.06
N GLY A 49 19.76 -8.85 -16.05
CA GLY A 49 19.07 -9.80 -15.17
C GLY A 49 19.24 -9.48 -13.68
N GLN A 50 20.45 -9.09 -13.27
CA GLN A 50 20.70 -8.65 -11.89
C GLN A 50 19.96 -7.35 -11.55
N LEU A 51 19.89 -6.41 -12.49
CA LEU A 51 19.12 -5.17 -12.33
C LEU A 51 17.63 -5.48 -12.16
N ALA A 52 17.05 -6.31 -13.03
CA ALA A 52 15.66 -6.72 -12.96
C ALA A 52 15.31 -7.39 -11.62
N ALA A 53 16.14 -8.33 -11.16
CA ALA A 53 15.92 -9.00 -9.87
C ALA A 53 16.00 -8.03 -8.67
N ARG A 54 16.94 -7.07 -8.69
CA ARG A 54 17.04 -6.04 -7.65
C ARG A 54 15.85 -5.09 -7.66
N TRP A 55 15.38 -4.75 -8.86
CA TRP A 55 14.19 -3.94 -9.06
C TRP A 55 12.97 -4.66 -8.46
N GLU A 56 12.64 -5.85 -8.94
CA GLU A 56 11.52 -6.67 -8.46
C GLU A 56 11.52 -6.79 -6.93
N ALA A 57 12.66 -7.14 -6.31
CA ALA A 57 12.79 -7.28 -4.87
C ALA A 57 12.50 -5.97 -4.11
N ARG A 58 13.02 -4.84 -4.60
CA ARG A 58 12.78 -3.51 -4.00
C ARG A 58 11.30 -3.13 -4.06
N HIS A 59 10.67 -3.37 -5.21
CA HIS A 59 9.26 -3.03 -5.45
C HIS A 59 8.31 -3.95 -4.70
N GLY A 60 8.61 -5.24 -4.62
CA GLY A 60 7.90 -6.20 -3.78
C GLY A 60 7.90 -5.77 -2.30
N HIS A 61 9.07 -5.40 -1.78
CA HIS A 61 9.17 -4.92 -0.39
C HIS A 61 8.37 -3.64 -0.15
N HIS A 62 8.45 -2.67 -1.07
CA HIS A 62 7.69 -1.43 -0.95
C HIS A 62 6.18 -1.66 -0.96
N LYS A 63 5.67 -2.48 -1.90
CA LYS A 63 4.25 -2.86 -1.99
C LYS A 63 3.76 -3.47 -0.67
N LEU A 64 4.52 -4.40 -0.09
CA LEU A 64 4.18 -5.02 1.20
C LEU A 64 4.15 -4.00 2.35
N GLN A 65 5.15 -3.12 2.44
CA GLN A 65 5.22 -2.12 3.52
C GLN A 65 4.04 -1.15 3.48
N VAL A 66 3.71 -0.60 2.30
CA VAL A 66 2.63 0.39 2.20
C VAL A 66 1.26 -0.30 2.29
N GLY A 67 1.09 -1.51 1.75
CA GLY A 67 -0.13 -2.30 1.94
C GLY A 67 -0.41 -2.62 3.42
N ASN A 68 0.63 -2.99 4.18
CA ASN A 68 0.52 -3.19 5.63
C ASN A 68 0.16 -1.90 6.36
N LEU A 69 0.74 -0.76 5.96
CA LEU A 69 0.43 0.53 6.56
C LEU A 69 -1.03 0.94 6.32
N GLY A 70 -1.53 0.81 5.08
CA GLY A 70 -2.93 1.07 4.75
C GLY A 70 -3.88 0.15 5.54
N SER A 71 -3.53 -1.13 5.69
CA SER A 71 -4.31 -2.09 6.47
C SER A 71 -4.39 -1.71 7.96
N HIS A 72 -3.27 -1.28 8.56
CA HIS A 72 -3.26 -0.81 9.95
C HIS A 72 -4.08 0.47 10.16
N VAL A 73 -4.06 1.41 9.21
CA VAL A 73 -4.88 2.63 9.28
C VAL A 73 -6.36 2.25 9.24
N ALA A 74 -6.77 1.40 8.29
CA ALA A 74 -8.14 0.91 8.21
C ALA A 74 -8.60 0.19 9.48
N GLU A 75 -7.74 -0.64 10.07
CA GLU A 75 -8.04 -1.33 11.34
C GLU A 75 -8.18 -0.35 12.51
N ALA A 76 -7.26 0.61 12.64
CA ALA A 76 -7.33 1.62 13.70
C ALA A 76 -8.62 2.45 13.63
N MET A 77 -9.05 2.76 12.40
CA MET A 77 -10.32 3.46 12.15
C MET A 77 -11.54 2.65 12.58
N LEU A 78 -11.60 1.37 12.20
CA LEU A 78 -12.70 0.49 12.59
C LEU A 78 -12.83 0.40 14.12
N ARG A 79 -11.69 0.30 14.81
CA ARG A 79 -11.65 0.29 16.29
C ARG A 79 -12.14 1.61 16.87
N PHE A 80 -11.72 2.74 16.31
CA PHE A 80 -12.16 4.06 16.78
C PHE A 80 -13.67 4.24 16.66
N VAL A 81 -14.25 3.95 15.49
CA VAL A 81 -15.70 4.09 15.25
C VAL A 81 -16.50 3.17 16.17
N THR A 82 -16.07 1.92 16.31
CA THR A 82 -16.72 0.95 17.22
C THR A 82 -16.73 1.46 18.66
N ASN A 83 -15.60 2.00 19.14
CA ASN A 83 -15.48 2.52 20.50
C ASN A 83 -16.38 3.76 20.74
N GLU A 84 -16.44 4.69 19.79
CA GLU A 84 -17.30 5.88 19.88
C GLU A 84 -18.79 5.48 19.90
N GLU A 85 -19.19 4.51 19.09
CA GLU A 85 -20.57 3.99 19.11
C GLU A 85 -20.95 3.31 20.42
N GLU A 86 -20.03 2.53 21.00
CA GLU A 86 -20.21 1.89 22.31
C GLU A 86 -20.33 2.93 23.42
N ALA A 87 -19.41 3.91 23.45
CA ALA A 87 -19.46 5.00 24.42
C ALA A 87 -20.77 5.79 24.32
N ALA A 88 -21.21 6.11 23.10
CA ALA A 88 -22.47 6.81 22.86
C ALA A 88 -23.69 5.99 23.32
N ARG A 89 -23.67 4.66 23.13
CA ARG A 89 -24.72 3.75 23.65
C ARG A 89 -24.75 3.74 25.17
N SER A 90 -23.60 3.61 25.83
CA SER A 90 -23.51 3.62 27.30
C SER A 90 -24.00 4.94 27.90
N LEU A 91 -23.63 6.08 27.31
CA LEU A 91 -24.10 7.40 27.75
C LEU A 91 -25.62 7.54 27.64
N ARG A 92 -26.21 7.09 26.52
CA ARG A 92 -27.68 7.09 26.37
C ARG A 92 -28.36 6.24 27.45
N SER A 93 -27.84 5.05 27.72
CA SER A 93 -28.40 4.16 28.76
C SER A 93 -28.26 4.70 30.19
N LEU A 94 -27.32 5.61 30.44
CA LEU A 94 -27.15 6.29 31.73
C LEU A 94 -28.05 7.51 31.88
N SER A 95 -28.53 8.07 30.78
CA SER A 95 -29.43 9.23 30.75
C SER A 95 -30.92 8.87 30.69
N GLU A 96 -31.23 7.58 30.53
CA GLU A 96 -32.57 6.98 30.64
C GLU A 96 -32.80 6.44 32.06
#